data_AF-A0A1V5QV88-F1
#
_entry.id   AF-A0A1V5QV88-F1
#
_cell.length_a   1.000
_cell.length_b   1.000
_cell.length_c   1.000
_cell.angle_alpha   90.00
_cell.angle_beta   90.00
_cell.angle_gamma   90.00
#
_symmetry.space_group_name_H-M   'P 1'
#
loop_
_entity.id
_entity.type
_entity.pdbx_description
1 polymer ?
#
loop_
_entity_poly.entity_id
_entity_poly.type
_entity_poly.pdbx_seq_one_letter_code
_entity_poly.pdbx_strand_id
1 'polypeptide(L)'
;MQRYLISLLIAAALSGCASTDPKDSGRVVDRLPPEAVKPAPPPLPKLTQQDLIQLSRQGLSSEALIQRLRESHTRLRLSASEVIVLKTNGVPLPVLDHLLDSDRKTILDQCDERTLQLRNEHATQLQQLENRCWQYCALHCPPWFPPAFPRPYHRWR
;
A
#
# COMPACT_ATOMS: atom_id res chain seq x y z
N MET A 1 -41.93 39.60 2.92
CA MET A 1 -41.79 38.33 3.66
C MET A 1 -41.38 37.14 2.77
N GLN A 2 -41.83 37.06 1.51
CA GLN A 2 -41.52 35.98 0.56
C GLN A 2 -40.02 35.78 0.25
N ARG A 3 -39.21 36.84 0.29
CA ARG A 3 -37.75 36.75 0.08
C ARG A 3 -37.02 36.00 1.20
N TYR A 4 -37.49 36.14 2.45
CA TYR A 4 -36.88 35.47 3.61
C TYR A 4 -37.20 33.96 3.65
N LEU A 5 -38.38 33.57 3.16
CA LEU A 5 -38.77 32.16 3.03
C LEU A 5 -37.89 31.41 2.02
N ILE A 6 -37.51 32.06 0.93
CA ILE A 6 -36.62 31.48 -0.09
C ILE A 6 -35.20 31.31 0.46
N SER A 7 -34.70 32.31 1.21
CA SER A 7 -33.39 32.21 1.87
C SER A 7 -33.32 31.08 2.90
N LEU A 8 -34.39 30.88 3.68
CA LEU A 8 -34.48 29.81 4.68
C LEU A 8 -34.54 28.42 4.04
N LEU A 9 -35.22 28.29 2.91
CA LEU A 9 -35.36 27.03 2.16
C LEU A 9 -34.04 26.63 1.47
N ILE A 10 -33.26 27.59 0.99
CA ILE A 10 -31.91 27.33 0.44
C ILE A 10 -30.95 26.90 1.56
N ALA A 11 -31.02 27.52 2.74
CA ALA A 11 -30.18 27.15 3.88
C ALA A 11 -30.45 25.72 4.38
N ALA A 12 -31.72 25.27 4.35
CA ALA A 12 -32.09 23.90 4.71
C ALA A 12 -31.64 22.86 3.68
N ALA A 13 -31.54 23.22 2.40
CA ALA A 13 -31.08 22.31 1.34
C ALA A 13 -29.55 22.02 1.42
N LEU A 14 -28.77 22.92 2.02
CA LEU A 14 -27.32 22.80 2.13
C LEU A 14 -26.85 21.92 3.31
N SER A 15 -27.74 21.54 4.25
CA SER A 15 -27.37 20.69 5.40
C SER A 15 -27.41 19.18 5.11
N GLY A 16 -27.67 18.77 3.85
CA GLY A 16 -27.80 17.36 3.45
C GLY A 16 -26.55 16.71 2.83
N CYS A 17 -25.48 17.46 2.54
CA CYS A 17 -24.30 16.94 1.82
C CYS A 17 -23.17 16.41 2.72
N ALA A 18 -23.46 16.04 3.96
CA ALA A 18 -22.53 15.30 4.83
C ALA A 18 -23.03 13.86 5.01
N SER A 19 -23.17 13.12 3.90
CA SER A 19 -23.28 11.67 3.95
C SER A 19 -21.88 11.10 4.22
N THR A 20 -21.45 11.14 5.48
CA THR A 20 -20.27 10.40 5.92
C THR A 20 -20.65 8.93 6.01
N ASP A 21 -20.24 8.17 5.01
CA ASP A 21 -20.23 6.71 5.04
C ASP A 21 -19.23 6.29 6.15
N PRO A 22 -19.66 5.73 7.29
CA PRO A 22 -18.74 5.32 8.35
C PRO A 22 -18.15 3.97 7.96
N LYS A 23 -17.27 3.97 6.95
CA LYS A 23 -16.51 2.80 6.54
C LYS A 23 -15.17 2.78 7.25
N ASP A 24 -15.21 2.74 8.57
CA ASP A 24 -14.10 2.27 9.38
C ASP A 24 -14.65 1.53 10.60
N SER A 25 -15.25 0.36 10.34
CA SER A 25 -15.38 -0.64 11.39
C SER A 25 -13.95 -1.03 11.77
N GLY A 26 -13.41 -0.37 12.79
CA GLY A 26 -12.11 -0.64 13.39
C GLY A 26 -12.04 -2.10 13.78
N ARG A 27 -11.61 -2.93 12.82
CA ARG A 27 -11.42 -4.36 13.01
C ARG A 27 -10.19 -4.47 13.88
N VAL A 28 -10.42 -4.57 15.19
CA VAL A 28 -9.39 -4.91 16.17
C VAL A 28 -8.86 -6.27 15.73
N VAL A 29 -7.67 -6.27 15.12
CA VAL A 29 -6.97 -7.50 14.78
C VAL A 29 -6.35 -7.99 16.07
N ASP A 30 -7.04 -8.92 16.73
CA ASP A 30 -6.47 -9.63 17.88
C ASP A 30 -5.15 -10.26 17.48
N ARG A 31 -4.12 -10.02 18.30
CA ARG A 31 -2.81 -10.64 18.09
C ARG A 31 -2.97 -12.15 18.25
N LEU A 32 -2.51 -12.91 17.26
CA LEU A 32 -2.50 -14.37 17.35
C LEU A 32 -1.72 -14.78 18.61
N PRO A 33 -2.29 -15.63 19.50
CA PRO A 33 -1.56 -16.16 20.64
C PRO A 33 -0.33 -16.93 20.15
N PRO A 34 0.83 -16.81 20.83
CA PRO A 34 2.11 -17.35 20.35
C PRO A 34 2.11 -18.88 20.21
N GLU A 35 1.23 -19.59 20.91
CA GLU A 35 1.10 -21.06 20.85
C GLU A 35 0.35 -21.57 19.61
N ALA A 36 -0.32 -20.70 18.85
CA ALA A 36 -1.05 -21.09 17.63
C ALA A 36 -0.18 -21.05 16.35
N VAL A 37 1.08 -20.60 16.46
CA VAL A 37 1.98 -20.48 15.31
C VAL A 37 2.63 -21.83 15.04
N LYS A 38 2.00 -22.64 14.18
CA LYS A 38 2.66 -23.82 13.60
C LYS A 38 3.92 -23.35 12.85
N PRO A 39 5.06 -24.05 12.97
CA PRO A 39 6.26 -23.72 12.20
C PRO A 39 5.89 -23.80 10.71
N ALA A 40 6.17 -22.72 9.98
CA ALA A 40 5.93 -22.70 8.55
C ALA A 40 6.77 -23.80 7.88
N PRO A 41 6.22 -24.52 6.87
CA PRO A 41 7.01 -25.45 6.09
C PRO A 41 8.22 -24.73 5.49
N PRO A 42 9.35 -25.44 5.27
CA PRO A 42 10.52 -24.84 4.64
C PRO A 42 10.13 -24.26 3.27
N PRO A 43 10.68 -23.09 2.90
CA PRO A 43 10.34 -22.44 1.65
C PRO A 43 10.70 -23.35 0.48
N LEU A 44 9.74 -23.55 -0.43
CA LEU A 44 9.98 -24.30 -1.65
C LEU A 44 11.08 -23.62 -2.47
N PRO A 45 11.89 -24.40 -3.22
CA PRO A 45 12.89 -23.83 -4.10
C PRO A 45 12.22 -22.93 -5.15
N LYS A 46 12.87 -21.80 -5.45
CA LYS A 46 12.41 -20.87 -6.49
C LYS A 46 12.46 -21.58 -7.85
N LEU A 47 11.39 -21.45 -8.62
CA LEU A 47 11.29 -22.01 -9.96
C LEU A 47 12.06 -21.12 -10.96
N THR A 48 12.84 -21.75 -11.82
CA THR A 48 13.48 -21.09 -12.96
C THR A 48 12.58 -21.16 -14.20
N GLN A 49 12.92 -20.39 -15.25
CA GLN A 49 12.25 -20.47 -16.55
C GLN A 49 12.33 -21.90 -17.14
N GLN A 50 13.46 -22.59 -16.94
CA GLN A 50 13.64 -23.96 -17.41
C GLN A 50 12.74 -24.94 -16.66
N ASP A 51 12.57 -24.77 -15.35
CA ASP A 51 11.67 -25.61 -14.55
C ASP A 51 10.21 -25.45 -15.00
N LEU A 52 9.79 -24.23 -15.35
CA LEU A 52 8.45 -23.98 -15.90
C LEU A 52 8.23 -24.72 -17.22
N ILE A 53 9.23 -24.72 -18.11
CA ILE A 53 9.16 -25.47 -19.38
C ILE A 53 9.07 -26.98 -19.10
N GLN A 54 9.90 -27.50 -18.20
CA GLN A 54 9.92 -28.93 -17.86
C GLN A 54 8.59 -29.38 -17.24
N LEU A 55 8.09 -28.65 -16.24
CA LEU A 55 6.82 -28.95 -15.58
C LEU A 55 5.64 -28.85 -16.54
N SER A 56 5.67 -27.87 -17.45
CA SER A 56 4.64 -27.74 -18.49
C SER A 56 4.67 -28.91 -19.47
N ARG A 57 5.87 -29.39 -19.85
CA ARG A 57 6.02 -30.58 -20.72
C ARG A 57 5.61 -31.87 -20.02
N GLN A 58 5.73 -31.95 -18.70
CA GLN A 58 5.21 -33.05 -17.88
C GLN A 58 3.68 -33.07 -17.78
N GLY A 59 2.99 -32.06 -18.33
CA GLY A 59 1.54 -32.00 -18.35
C GLY A 59 0.91 -31.50 -17.05
N LEU A 60 1.67 -30.78 -16.20
CA LEU A 60 1.05 -30.08 -15.07
C LEU A 60 0.01 -29.07 -15.57
N SER A 61 -1.12 -28.97 -14.88
CA SER A 61 -2.14 -27.97 -15.20
C SER A 61 -1.65 -26.55 -14.94
N SER A 62 -2.25 -25.59 -15.64
CA SER A 62 -2.00 -24.16 -15.43
C SER A 62 -2.18 -23.74 -13.98
N GLU A 63 -3.23 -24.24 -13.33
CA GLU A 63 -3.59 -23.91 -11.95
C GLU A 63 -2.54 -24.44 -10.97
N ALA A 64 -2.06 -25.67 -11.20
CA ALA A 64 -1.02 -26.28 -10.38
C ALA A 64 0.32 -25.54 -10.51
N LEU A 65 0.68 -25.10 -11.73
CA LEU A 65 1.87 -24.28 -11.95
C LEU A 65 1.77 -22.93 -11.25
N ILE A 66 0.63 -22.23 -11.37
CA ILE A 66 0.37 -20.96 -10.68
C ILE A 66 0.46 -21.14 -9.16
N GLN A 67 -0.14 -22.20 -8.63
CA GLN A 67 -0.11 -22.49 -7.21
C GLN A 67 1.32 -22.72 -6.72
N ARG A 68 2.12 -23.49 -7.45
CA ARG A 68 3.52 -23.72 -7.12
C ARG A 68 4.37 -22.45 -7.21
N LEU A 69 4.08 -21.56 -8.16
CA LEU A 69 4.70 -20.23 -8.26
C LEU A 69 4.39 -19.37 -7.04
N ARG A 70 3.16 -19.42 -6.53
CA ARG A 70 2.74 -18.71 -5.31
C ARG A 70 3.43 -19.27 -4.06
N GLU A 71 3.46 -20.59 -3.91
CA GLU A 71 4.04 -21.25 -2.73
C GLU A 71 5.57 -21.12 -2.66
N SER A 72 6.23 -21.12 -3.82
CA SER A 72 7.68 -20.86 -3.91
C SER A 72 8.05 -19.38 -3.85
N HIS A 73 7.06 -18.48 -3.82
CA HIS A 73 7.25 -17.03 -3.93
C HIS A 73 8.19 -16.65 -5.10
N THR A 74 8.09 -17.39 -6.20
CA THR A 74 8.96 -17.19 -7.36
C THR A 74 8.58 -15.90 -8.06
N ARG A 75 9.58 -15.08 -8.38
CA ARG A 75 9.45 -13.84 -9.14
C ARG A 75 10.34 -13.92 -10.35
N LEU A 76 9.76 -13.77 -11.53
CA LEU A 76 10.47 -13.77 -12.80
C LEU A 76 10.10 -12.51 -13.56
N ARG A 77 11.07 -11.64 -13.77
CA ARG A 77 10.91 -10.49 -14.66
C ARG A 77 11.18 -10.97 -16.07
N LEU A 78 10.14 -11.03 -16.88
CA LEU A 78 10.22 -11.53 -18.25
C LEU A 78 10.26 -10.37 -19.23
N SER A 79 11.21 -10.42 -20.16
CA SER A 79 11.19 -9.63 -21.39
C SER A 79 10.18 -10.19 -22.39
N ALA A 80 9.78 -9.37 -23.38
CA ALA A 80 8.86 -9.82 -24.43
C ALA A 80 9.37 -11.05 -25.19
N SER A 81 10.68 -11.11 -25.47
CA SER A 81 11.33 -12.25 -26.12
C SER A 81 11.22 -13.53 -25.28
N GLU A 82 11.43 -13.43 -23.96
CA GLU A 82 11.32 -14.59 -23.06
C GLU A 82 9.88 -15.11 -22.96
N VAL A 83 8.88 -14.22 -22.95
CA VAL A 83 7.47 -14.63 -23.00
C VAL A 83 7.18 -15.45 -24.26
N ILE A 84 7.69 -15.02 -25.41
CA ILE A 84 7.53 -15.76 -26.68
C ILE A 84 8.24 -17.11 -26.62
N VAL A 85 9.46 -17.16 -26.07
CA VAL A 85 10.22 -18.41 -25.90
C VAL A 85 9.46 -19.38 -24.99
N LEU A 86 8.96 -18.92 -23.85
CA LEU A 86 8.19 -19.75 -22.91
C LEU A 86 6.90 -20.25 -23.54
N LYS A 87 6.18 -19.39 -24.27
CA LYS A 87 4.95 -19.76 -24.97
C LYS A 87 5.21 -20.81 -26.05
N THR A 88 6.26 -20.63 -26.85
CA THR A 88 6.69 -21.59 -27.89
C THR A 88 7.10 -22.93 -27.29
N ASN A 89 7.66 -22.93 -26.09
CA ASN A 89 8.06 -24.14 -25.36
C ASN A 89 6.90 -24.86 -24.65
N GLY A 90 5.66 -24.41 -24.84
CA GLY A 90 4.46 -25.08 -24.36
C GLY A 90 3.91 -24.55 -23.04
N VAL A 91 4.49 -23.48 -22.47
CA VAL A 91 3.98 -22.90 -21.21
C VAL A 91 2.57 -22.31 -21.45
N PRO A 92 1.57 -22.67 -20.63
CA PRO A 92 0.20 -22.22 -20.82
C PRO A 92 0.07 -20.72 -20.57
N LEU A 93 -0.84 -20.08 -21.33
CA LEU A 93 -1.03 -18.62 -21.29
C LEU A 93 -1.42 -18.09 -19.89
N PRO A 94 -2.31 -18.75 -19.12
CA PRO A 94 -2.66 -18.29 -17.77
C PRO A 94 -1.47 -18.17 -16.81
N VAL A 95 -0.44 -19.02 -16.97
CA VAL A 95 0.78 -18.97 -16.15
C VAL A 95 1.61 -17.75 -16.52
N LEU A 96 1.74 -17.44 -17.82
CA LEU A 96 2.45 -16.26 -18.30
C LEU A 96 1.75 -14.98 -17.84
N ASP A 97 0.42 -14.92 -17.94
CA ASP A 97 -0.37 -13.78 -17.49
C ASP A 97 -0.19 -13.55 -15.98
N HIS A 98 -0.19 -14.63 -15.18
CA HIS A 98 0.06 -14.54 -13.75
C HIS A 98 1.45 -13.98 -13.43
N LEU A 99 2.49 -14.38 -14.17
CA LEU A 99 3.86 -13.87 -13.97
C LEU A 99 3.94 -12.37 -14.30
N LEU A 100 3.35 -11.95 -15.41
CA LEU A 100 3.34 -10.54 -15.84
C LEU A 100 2.52 -9.66 -14.89
N ASP A 101 1.37 -10.14 -14.41
CA ASP A 101 0.54 -9.42 -13.44
C ASP A 101 1.25 -9.30 -12.08
N SER A 102 1.95 -10.35 -11.64
CA SER A 102 2.74 -10.33 -10.40
C SER A 102 3.90 -9.34 -10.46
N ASP A 103 4.60 -9.26 -11.60
CA ASP A 103 5.67 -8.28 -11.81
C ASP A 103 5.11 -6.86 -11.83
N ARG A 104 4.00 -6.62 -12.55
CA ARG A 104 3.32 -5.32 -12.59
C ARG A 104 2.90 -4.85 -11.20
N LYS A 105 2.27 -5.72 -10.41
CA LYS A 105 1.87 -5.41 -9.02
C LYS A 105 3.08 -5.02 -8.18
N THR A 106 4.18 -5.76 -8.29
CA THR A 106 5.41 -5.45 -7.55
C THR A 106 5.97 -4.07 -7.92
N ILE A 107 5.93 -3.70 -9.21
CA ILE A 107 6.38 -2.37 -9.66
C ILE A 107 5.49 -1.28 -9.05
N LEU A 108 4.18 -1.47 -9.05
CA LEU A 108 3.23 -0.53 -8.43
C LEU A 108 3.48 -0.39 -6.93
N ASP A 109 3.63 -1.51 -6.22
CA ASP A 109 3.91 -1.52 -4.78
C ASP A 109 5.21 -0.76 -4.47
N GLN A 110 6.26 -0.96 -5.27
CA GLN A 110 7.53 -0.23 -5.12
C GLN A 110 7.38 1.29 -5.36
N CYS A 111 6.56 1.69 -6.33
CA CYS A 111 6.25 3.10 -6.56
C CYS A 111 5.49 3.72 -5.38
N ASP A 112 4.53 2.99 -4.82
CA ASP A 112 3.75 3.42 -3.66
C ASP A 112 4.62 3.54 -2.41
N GLU A 113 5.46 2.53 -2.15
CA GLU A 113 6.44 2.54 -1.06
C GLU A 113 7.36 3.75 -1.15
N ARG A 114 7.89 4.05 -2.34
CA ARG A 114 8.75 5.21 -2.56
C ARG A 114 8.04 6.53 -2.31
N THR A 115 6.79 6.64 -2.74
CA THR A 115 5.97 7.84 -2.52
C THR A 115 5.70 8.05 -1.03
N LEU A 116 5.42 6.98 -0.30
CA LEU A 116 5.22 7.01 1.14
C LEU A 116 6.51 7.37 1.89
N GLN A 117 7.65 6.82 1.48
CA GLN A 117 8.98 7.18 2.01
C GLN A 117 9.23 8.69 1.88
N LEU A 118 9.06 9.25 0.68
CA LEU A 118 9.25 10.68 0.44
C LEU A 118 8.32 11.54 1.31
N ARG A 119 7.05 11.16 1.44
CA ARG A 119 6.11 11.88 2.32
C ARG A 119 6.55 11.85 3.79
N ASN A 120 7.03 10.71 4.26
CA ASN A 120 7.52 10.56 5.63
C ASN A 120 8.81 11.38 5.85
N GLU A 121 9.74 11.39 4.89
CA GLU A 121 10.95 12.21 4.92
C GLU A 121 10.60 13.71 4.98
N HIS A 122 9.70 14.18 4.11
CA HIS A 122 9.24 15.57 4.17
C HIS A 122 8.54 15.93 5.48
N ALA A 123 7.66 15.05 5.99
CA ALA A 123 6.97 15.27 7.25
C ALA A 123 7.95 15.34 8.43
N THR A 124 8.94 14.44 8.47
CA THR A 124 9.98 14.44 9.51
C THR A 124 10.88 15.67 9.44
N GLN A 125 11.24 16.13 8.23
CA GLN A 125 12.00 17.38 8.06
C GLN A 125 11.24 18.60 8.58
N LEU A 126 9.96 18.72 8.24
CA LEU A 126 9.11 19.81 8.74
C LEU A 126 9.00 19.77 10.27
N GLN A 127 8.81 18.58 10.84
CA GLN A 127 8.74 18.40 12.29
C GLN A 127 10.06 18.77 12.98
N GLN A 128 11.21 18.43 12.38
CA GLN A 128 12.53 18.81 12.92
C GLN A 128 12.74 20.33 12.90
N LEU A 129 12.37 20.99 11.80
CA LEU A 129 12.46 22.46 11.70
C LEU A 129 11.55 23.15 12.71
N GLU A 130 10.31 22.67 12.85
CA GLU A 130 9.36 23.17 13.84
C GLU A 130 9.90 23.00 15.26
N ASN A 131 10.39 21.81 15.60
CA ASN A 131 10.99 21.54 16.91
C ASN A 131 12.21 22.42 17.18
N ARG A 132 13.07 22.63 16.18
CA ARG A 132 14.25 23.50 16.31
C ARG A 132 13.86 24.96 16.53
N CYS A 133 12.85 25.44 15.81
CA CYS A 133 12.30 26.78 16.02
C CYS A 133 11.71 26.91 17.42
N TRP A 134 10.98 25.90 17.89
CA TRP A 134 10.44 25.85 19.24
C TRP A 134 11.52 25.88 20.33
N GLN A 135 12.57 25.07 20.20
CA GLN A 135 13.71 25.08 21.13
C GLN A 135 14.39 26.46 21.17
N TYR A 136 14.55 27.09 20.01
CA TYR A 136 15.14 28.42 19.92
C TYR A 136 14.25 29.49 20.57
N CYS A 137 12.95 29.52 20.24
CA CYS A 137 12.00 30.46 20.84
C CYS A 137 11.83 30.26 22.35
N ALA A 138 11.82 29.02 22.84
CA ALA A 138 11.72 28.74 24.28
C ALA A 138 12.91 29.34 25.08
N LEU A 139 14.09 29.46 24.47
CA LEU A 139 15.29 29.99 25.11
C LEU A 139 15.50 31.49 24.86
N HIS A 140 15.02 32.04 23.74
CA HIS A 140 15.33 33.41 23.30
C HIS A 140 14.12 34.37 23.31
N CYS A 141 12.87 33.90 23.37
CA CYS A 141 11.71 34.78 23.36
C CYS A 141 11.32 35.23 24.78
N PRO A 142 10.99 36.52 24.97
CA PRO A 142 10.44 37.00 26.23
C PRO A 142 9.11 36.32 26.57
N PRO A 143 8.83 36.03 27.86
CA PRO A 143 7.65 35.27 28.28
C PRO A 143 6.29 35.94 28.01
N TRP A 144 6.27 37.24 27.70
CA TRP A 144 5.08 38.01 27.31
C TRP A 144 4.90 38.12 25.79
N PHE A 145 5.81 37.58 24.99
CA PHE A 145 5.67 37.55 23.54
C PHE A 145 4.74 36.40 23.14
N PRO A 146 3.62 36.63 22.43
CA PRO A 146 2.78 35.55 21.95
C PRO A 146 3.65 34.65 21.06
N PRO A 147 3.57 33.31 21.19
CA PRO A 147 4.39 32.44 20.36
C PRO A 147 4.03 32.73 18.91
N ALA A 148 5.00 33.22 18.13
CA ALA A 148 4.82 33.54 16.71
C ALA A 148 4.39 32.32 15.89
N PHE A 149 4.54 31.13 16.47
CA PHE A 149 4.13 29.85 15.93
C PHE A 149 3.12 29.20 16.87
N PRO A 150 2.00 28.68 16.37
CA PRO A 150 1.11 27.89 17.18
C PRO A 150 1.86 26.72 17.83
N ARG A 151 1.49 26.34 19.05
CA ARG A 151 2.03 25.12 19.70
C ARG A 151 1.83 23.93 18.77
N PRO A 152 2.78 22.96 18.75
CA PRO A 152 2.65 21.79 17.89
C PRO A 152 1.34 21.12 18.26
N TYR A 153 0.38 21.20 17.36
CA TYR A 153 -0.84 20.44 17.52
C TYR A 153 -0.39 18.99 17.37
N HIS A 154 -0.36 18.26 18.48
CA HIS A 154 -0.43 16.81 18.40
C HIS A 154 -1.75 16.50 17.70
N ARG A 155 -1.69 16.35 16.37
CA ARG A 155 -2.82 15.90 15.56
C ARG A 155 -3.04 14.47 16.02
N TRP A 156 -3.99 14.28 16.93
CA TRP A 156 -4.37 12.97 17.45
C TRP A 156 -4.64 12.06 16.24
N ARG A 157 -3.94 10.92 16.28
CA ARG A 157 -3.91 9.89 15.26
C ARG A 157 -5.21 9.09 15.27
#